data_AF-A0A831X5H8-F1
#
_entry.id   AF-A0A831X5H8-F1
#
_cell.length_a   1.000
_cell.length_b   1.000
_cell.length_c   1.000
_cell.angle_alpha   90.00
_cell.angle_beta   90.00
_cell.angle_gamma   90.00
#
_symmetry.space_group_name_H-M   'P 1'
#
loop_
_entity.id
_entity.type
_entity.pdbx_description
1 polymer ?
#
loop_
_entity_poly.entity_id
_entity_poly.type
_entity_poly.pdbx_seq_one_letter_code
_entity_poly.pdbx_strand_id
1 'polypeptide(L)'
;MNNIVESQLDSVVSTIIAALLSFVLTNILIVLLIVVVIIGLISILMLNTKRKHTTQMLKRASQLQHNITSNLNEILVADTFKELELGLAQGETERGLQRMQKAAFGLHQQSEQLGIKLKGNRSSLFSPQESLHQAEELELEAEDLHERVERYLHDLSNIEQSVRGTGQHMRLLQDRLSVVLEQIEKIGEERGYPLDELRQQLTQVESEFKKTDQLAAFDAVQAKPELSKLGRLIEALHLRTQELQKNITIMDQIRNRLQMQEEQLLLQIEQQQMTKEGPVTLLRRTDPIIQQLNKALQSGQEVDLRTAASDIETILRQAFELVESNG
;
A
#
# COMPACT_ATOMS: atom_id res chain seq x y z
N MET A 1 63.50 79.12 59.97
CA MET A 1 62.43 79.07 58.95
C MET A 1 62.30 77.69 58.28
N ASN A 2 63.36 76.87 58.16
CA ASN A 2 63.26 75.53 57.54
C ASN A 2 62.32 74.54 58.26
N ASN A 3 62.35 74.44 59.59
CA ASN A 3 61.57 73.41 60.31
C ASN A 3 60.04 73.61 60.26
N ILE A 4 59.56 74.83 60.03
CA ILE A 4 58.11 75.12 59.90
C ILE A 4 57.63 74.72 58.50
N VAL A 5 58.46 74.97 57.49
CA VAL A 5 58.15 74.62 56.08
C VAL A 5 58.18 73.10 55.88
N GLU A 6 59.12 72.37 56.49
CA GLU A 6 59.14 70.90 56.47
C GLU A 6 57.91 70.27 57.12
N SER A 7 57.50 70.73 58.31
CA SER A 7 56.32 70.15 58.99
C SER A 7 55.00 70.44 58.25
N GLN A 8 54.90 71.59 57.57
CA GLN A 8 53.75 71.88 56.71
C GLN A 8 53.78 71.10 55.41
N LEU A 9 54.97 70.85 54.83
CA LEU A 9 55.11 69.97 53.66
C LEU A 9 54.69 68.54 54.00
N ASP A 10 55.17 67.96 55.10
CA ASP A 10 54.83 66.59 55.51
C ASP A 10 53.34 66.42 55.83
N SER A 11 52.73 67.42 56.46
CA SER A 11 51.28 67.49 56.71
C SER A 11 50.49 67.49 55.40
N VAL A 12 50.88 68.32 54.43
CA VAL A 12 50.21 68.44 53.13
C VAL A 12 50.41 67.19 52.29
N VAL A 13 51.61 66.61 52.28
CA VAL A 13 51.91 65.37 51.56
C VAL A 13 51.12 64.19 52.14
N SER A 14 51.04 64.06 53.47
CA SER A 14 50.26 63.02 54.15
C SER A 14 48.75 63.11 53.84
N THR A 15 48.19 64.32 53.83
CA THR A 15 46.77 64.52 53.47
C THR A 15 46.50 64.23 52.00
N ILE A 16 47.43 64.58 51.09
CA ILE A 16 47.33 64.24 49.66
C ILE A 16 47.40 62.71 49.47
N ILE A 17 48.31 62.01 50.14
CA ILE A 17 48.44 60.55 50.07
C ILE A 17 47.18 59.85 50.61
N ALA A 18 46.66 60.30 51.75
CA ALA A 18 45.43 59.76 52.32
C ALA A 18 44.21 60.00 51.42
N ALA A 19 44.11 61.17 50.79
CA ALA A 19 43.05 61.50 49.83
C ALA A 19 43.15 60.64 48.56
N LEU A 20 44.37 60.43 48.03
CA LEU A 20 44.61 59.57 46.87
C LEU A 20 44.31 58.10 47.18
N LEU A 21 44.73 57.59 48.34
CA LEU A 21 44.41 56.22 48.78
C LEU A 21 42.91 56.02 48.97
N SER A 22 42.22 56.96 49.64
CA SER A 22 40.76 56.96 49.78
C SER A 22 40.06 56.92 48.43
N PHE A 23 40.49 57.76 47.48
CA PHE A 23 39.94 57.79 46.12
C PHE A 23 40.13 56.45 45.38
N VAL A 24 41.33 55.85 45.46
CA VAL A 24 41.62 54.55 44.85
C VAL A 24 40.78 53.44 45.49
N LEU A 25 40.69 53.39 46.82
CA LEU A 25 39.94 52.35 47.54
C LEU A 25 38.44 52.44 47.26
N THR A 26 37.90 53.66 47.21
CA THR A 26 36.48 53.91 46.92
C THR A 26 36.14 53.48 45.49
N ASN A 27 37.00 53.79 44.52
CA ASN A 27 36.82 53.36 43.14
C ASN A 27 36.91 51.83 42.98
N ILE A 28 37.84 51.16 43.65
CA ILE A 28 37.93 49.69 43.65
C ILE A 28 36.65 49.07 44.21
N LEU A 29 36.13 49.61 45.31
CA LEU A 29 34.91 49.10 45.96
C LEU A 29 33.67 49.30 45.09
N ILE A 30 33.57 50.44 44.39
CA ILE A 30 32.52 50.70 43.39
C ILE A 30 32.61 49.70 42.23
N VAL A 31 33.80 49.46 41.67
CA VAL A 31 34.00 48.50 40.58
C VAL A 31 33.62 47.08 41.03
N LEU A 32 34.01 46.68 42.23
CA LEU A 32 33.68 45.36 42.78
C LEU A 32 32.17 45.18 43.01
N LEU A 33 31.49 46.23 43.48
CA LEU A 33 30.04 46.24 43.63
C LEU A 33 29.33 46.14 42.27
N ILE A 34 29.81 46.86 41.25
CA ILE A 34 29.30 46.76 39.87
C ILE A 34 29.46 45.32 39.35
N VAL A 35 30.62 44.69 39.55
CA VAL A 35 30.87 43.30 39.13
C VAL A 35 29.89 42.33 39.82
N VAL A 36 29.66 42.48 41.12
CA VAL A 36 28.69 41.63 41.86
C VAL A 36 27.26 41.82 41.32
N VAL A 37 26.86 43.07 41.05
CA VAL A 37 25.53 43.36 40.48
C VAL A 37 25.40 42.75 39.07
N ILE A 38 26.43 42.85 38.24
CA ILE A 38 26.44 42.23 36.90
C ILE A 38 26.35 40.71 36.98
N ILE A 39 27.13 40.06 37.85
CA ILE A 39 27.06 38.60 38.05
C ILE A 39 25.68 38.19 38.56
N GLY A 40 25.08 38.96 39.47
CA GLY A 40 23.72 38.76 39.95
C GLY A 40 22.68 38.86 38.82
N LEU A 41 22.77 39.88 37.98
CA LEU A 41 21.90 40.06 36.82
C LEU A 41 22.03 38.91 35.82
N ILE A 42 23.25 38.48 35.50
CA ILE A 42 23.51 37.34 34.60
C ILE A 42 22.92 36.05 35.18
N SER A 43 23.08 35.82 36.49
CA SER A 43 22.53 34.64 37.17
C SER A 43 21.00 34.59 37.13
N ILE A 44 20.34 35.74 37.35
CA ILE A 44 18.89 35.88 37.24
C ILE A 44 18.42 35.63 35.80
N LEU A 45 19.14 36.18 34.81
CA LEU A 45 18.85 35.97 33.40
C LEU A 45 18.94 34.48 33.02
N MET A 46 20.02 33.79 33.44
CA MET A 46 20.19 32.36 33.20
C MET A 46 19.13 31.49 33.88
N LEU A 47 18.71 31.85 35.10
CA LEU A 47 17.62 31.14 35.79
C LEU A 47 16.28 31.31 35.07
N ASN A 48 15.98 32.52 34.59
CA ASN A 48 14.75 32.80 33.86
C ASN A 48 14.71 32.11 32.50
N THR A 49 15.83 32.09 31.75
CA THR A 49 15.90 31.36 30.47
C THR A 49 15.76 29.85 30.68
N LYS A 50 16.47 29.26 31.65
CA LYS A 50 16.32 27.85 32.01
C LYS A 50 14.86 27.52 32.37
N ARG A 51 14.24 28.29 33.25
CA ARG A 51 12.81 28.11 33.63
C ARG A 51 11.89 28.18 32.42
N LYS A 52 12.10 29.14 31.52
CA LYS A 52 11.30 29.28 30.30
C LYS A 52 11.44 28.04 29.41
N HIS A 53 12.66 27.55 29.20
CA HIS A 53 12.90 26.33 28.41
C HIS A 53 12.26 25.09 29.06
N THR A 54 12.49 24.85 30.34
CA THR A 54 11.86 23.74 31.09
C THR A 54 10.33 23.79 30.98
N THR A 55 9.74 24.98 31.14
CA THR A 55 8.27 25.15 31.02
C THR A 55 7.77 24.85 29.61
N GLN A 56 8.53 25.23 28.58
CA GLN A 56 8.19 24.94 27.19
C GLN A 56 8.26 23.43 26.89
N MET A 57 9.31 22.73 27.36
CA MET A 57 9.46 21.27 27.21
C MET A 57 8.32 20.52 27.89
N LEU A 58 8.01 20.86 29.16
CA LEU A 58 6.87 20.27 29.88
C LEU A 58 5.52 20.57 29.22
N LYS A 59 5.36 21.75 28.61
CA LYS A 59 4.15 22.08 27.85
C LYS A 59 4.03 21.23 26.59
N ARG A 60 5.13 21.02 25.85
CA ARG A 60 5.17 20.13 24.68
C ARG A 60 4.88 18.69 25.05
N ALA A 61 5.57 18.15 26.06
CA ALA A 61 5.31 16.81 26.58
C ALA A 61 3.85 16.62 27.01
N SER A 62 3.25 17.62 27.67
CA SER A 62 1.82 17.62 28.03
C SER A 62 0.89 17.68 26.82
N GLN A 63 1.26 18.37 25.74
CA GLN A 63 0.48 18.38 24.50
C GLN A 63 0.58 17.03 23.77
N LEU A 64 1.78 16.47 23.67
CA LEU A 64 2.01 15.13 23.12
C LEU A 64 1.22 14.07 23.90
N GLN A 65 1.27 14.09 25.23
CA GLN A 65 0.49 13.17 26.08
C GLN A 65 -1.02 13.27 25.83
N HIS A 66 -1.53 14.48 25.63
CA HIS A 66 -2.94 14.67 25.30
C HIS A 66 -3.29 14.07 23.93
N ASN A 67 -2.46 14.32 22.91
CA ASN A 67 -2.63 13.76 21.57
C ASN A 67 -2.55 12.22 21.59
N ILE A 68 -1.56 11.66 22.30
CA ILE A 68 -1.40 10.21 22.52
C ILE A 68 -2.70 9.62 23.08
N THR A 69 -3.28 10.25 24.12
CA THR A 69 -4.51 9.77 24.75
C THR A 69 -5.69 9.83 23.80
N SER A 70 -5.82 10.92 23.02
CA SER A 70 -6.87 11.04 21.99
C SER A 70 -6.76 9.94 20.94
N ASN A 71 -5.57 9.77 20.38
CA ASN A 71 -5.28 8.78 19.35
C ASN A 71 -5.52 7.34 19.85
N LEU A 72 -5.13 7.04 21.09
CA LEU A 72 -5.37 5.73 21.70
C LEU A 72 -6.87 5.48 21.93
N ASN A 73 -7.63 6.50 22.31
CA ASN A 73 -9.08 6.36 22.41
C ASN A 73 -9.71 6.08 21.04
N GLU A 74 -9.27 6.78 19.99
CA GLU A 74 -9.72 6.52 18.61
C GLU A 74 -9.42 5.08 18.18
N ILE A 75 -8.22 4.56 18.48
CA ILE A 75 -7.88 3.15 18.25
C ILE A 75 -8.86 2.24 18.99
N LEU A 76 -9.02 2.43 20.30
CA LEU A 76 -9.80 1.51 21.15
C LEU A 76 -11.30 1.46 20.81
N VAL A 77 -11.85 2.53 20.25
CA VAL A 77 -13.27 2.59 19.83
C VAL A 77 -13.49 2.28 18.35
N ALA A 78 -12.44 1.89 17.62
CA ALA A 78 -12.56 1.56 16.20
C ALA A 78 -13.53 0.40 15.96
N ASP A 79 -14.34 0.52 14.90
CA ASP A 79 -15.36 -0.48 14.54
C ASP A 79 -14.76 -1.87 14.29
N THR A 80 -13.49 -1.96 13.89
CA THR A 80 -12.78 -3.24 13.70
C THR A 80 -12.63 -4.05 14.98
N PHE A 81 -12.51 -3.40 16.15
CA PHE A 81 -12.51 -4.11 17.42
C PHE A 81 -13.90 -4.62 17.80
N LYS A 82 -14.95 -3.90 17.39
CA LYS A 82 -16.33 -4.37 17.54
C LYS A 82 -16.62 -5.57 16.63
N GLU A 83 -16.13 -5.55 15.39
CA GLU A 83 -16.20 -6.69 14.47
C GLU A 83 -15.46 -7.92 15.03
N LEU A 84 -14.31 -7.71 15.66
CA LEU A 84 -13.58 -8.76 16.39
C LEU A 84 -14.42 -9.36 17.52
N GLU A 85 -15.05 -8.53 18.36
CA GLU A 85 -15.91 -8.98 19.47
C GLU A 85 -17.14 -9.77 18.98
N LEU A 86 -17.67 -9.42 17.80
CA LEU A 86 -18.78 -10.12 17.16
C LEU A 86 -18.36 -11.42 16.45
N GLY A 87 -17.07 -11.77 16.46
CA GLY A 87 -16.53 -12.96 15.80
C GLY A 87 -16.52 -12.87 14.28
N LEU A 88 -16.57 -11.65 13.73
CA LEU A 88 -16.55 -11.38 12.29
C LEU A 88 -15.11 -11.34 11.73
N ALA A 89 -14.10 -11.28 12.59
CA ALA A 89 -12.70 -11.44 12.23
C ALA A 89 -12.14 -12.77 12.77
N GLN A 90 -11.44 -13.52 11.93
CA GLN A 90 -10.78 -14.80 12.28
C GLN A 90 -9.35 -14.84 11.73
N GLY A 91 -8.56 -15.82 12.18
CA GLY A 91 -7.26 -16.13 11.57
C GLY A 91 -6.19 -15.05 11.80
N GLU A 92 -5.51 -14.65 10.73
CA GLU A 92 -4.45 -13.62 10.79
C GLU A 92 -5.00 -12.24 11.08
N THR A 93 -6.19 -11.91 10.56
CA THR A 93 -6.88 -10.65 10.86
C THR A 93 -7.21 -10.55 12.36
N GLU A 94 -7.78 -11.61 12.94
CA GLU A 94 -8.07 -11.69 14.39
C GLU A 94 -6.80 -11.53 15.24
N ARG A 95 -5.74 -12.29 14.93
CA ARG A 95 -4.45 -12.22 15.63
C ARG A 95 -3.81 -10.84 15.51
N GLY A 96 -3.95 -10.17 14.38
CA GLY A 96 -3.49 -8.80 14.17
C GLY A 96 -4.21 -7.82 15.09
N LEU A 97 -5.55 -7.85 15.06
CA LEU A 97 -6.39 -6.99 15.90
C LEU A 97 -6.16 -7.27 17.39
N GLN A 98 -6.15 -8.52 17.86
CA GLN A 98 -5.90 -8.85 19.28
C GLN A 98 -4.54 -8.34 19.78
N ARG A 99 -3.48 -8.49 18.97
CA ARG A 99 -2.15 -7.94 19.31
C ARG A 99 -2.19 -6.42 19.44
N MET A 100 -2.90 -5.76 18.54
CA MET A 100 -3.03 -4.31 18.53
C MET A 100 -3.87 -3.80 19.71
N GLN A 101 -4.97 -4.49 20.06
CA GLN A 101 -5.78 -4.18 21.22
C GLN A 101 -4.94 -4.23 22.50
N LYS A 102 -4.19 -5.32 22.69
CA LYS A 102 -3.29 -5.49 23.84
C LYS A 102 -2.21 -4.41 23.89
N ALA A 103 -1.64 -4.06 22.74
CA ALA A 103 -0.64 -3.00 22.64
C ALA A 103 -1.23 -1.62 22.96
N ALA A 104 -2.42 -1.31 22.43
CA ALA A 104 -3.13 -0.06 22.69
C ALA A 104 -3.46 0.10 24.18
N PHE A 105 -3.94 -0.94 24.86
CA PHE A 105 -4.13 -0.92 26.31
C PHE A 105 -2.83 -0.67 27.08
N GLY A 106 -1.74 -1.34 26.68
CA GLY A 106 -0.42 -1.11 27.30
C GLY A 106 0.10 0.31 27.11
N LEU A 107 -0.08 0.89 25.92
CA LEU A 107 0.27 2.27 25.62
C LEU A 107 -0.63 3.28 26.35
N HIS A 108 -1.91 2.95 26.54
CA HIS A 108 -2.84 3.77 27.32
C HIS A 108 -2.38 3.87 28.77
N GLN A 109 -2.01 2.75 29.39
CA GLN A 109 -1.45 2.74 30.75
C GLN A 109 -0.14 3.55 30.84
N GLN A 110 0.74 3.44 29.84
CA GLN A 110 1.97 4.24 29.77
C GLN A 110 1.66 5.75 29.63
N SER A 111 0.68 6.12 28.81
CA SER A 111 0.22 7.50 28.65
C SER A 111 -0.37 8.08 29.95
N GLU A 112 -1.15 7.29 30.69
CA GLU A 112 -1.67 7.70 31.99
C GLU A 112 -0.54 7.93 33.01
N GLN A 113 0.44 7.03 33.06
CA GLN A 113 1.62 7.19 33.93
C GLN A 113 2.42 8.45 33.57
N LEU A 114 2.65 8.70 32.28
CA LEU A 114 3.28 9.93 31.79
C LEU A 114 2.47 11.17 32.19
N GLY A 115 1.13 11.11 32.07
CA GLY A 115 0.22 12.17 32.52
C GLY A 115 0.33 12.46 34.02
N ILE A 116 0.48 11.44 34.86
CA ILE A 116 0.71 11.59 36.30
C ILE A 116 2.07 12.25 36.58
N LYS A 117 3.16 11.79 35.92
CA LYS A 117 4.50 12.37 36.05
C LYS A 117 4.51 13.85 35.65
N LEU A 118 3.89 14.20 34.52
CA LEU A 118 3.79 15.57 34.02
C LEU A 118 2.98 16.48 34.95
N LYS A 119 1.90 15.99 35.55
CA LYS A 119 1.12 16.73 36.56
C LYS A 119 1.93 16.95 37.85
N GLY A 120 2.68 15.95 38.29
CA GLY A 120 3.59 16.04 39.44
C GLY A 120 4.61 17.16 39.27
N ASN A 121 5.30 17.20 38.13
CA ASN A 121 6.30 18.24 37.84
C ASN A 121 5.70 19.63 37.57
N ARG A 122 4.44 19.73 37.11
CA ARG A 122 3.77 21.05 37.03
C ARG A 122 3.54 21.69 38.41
N SER A 123 3.34 20.87 39.45
CA SER A 123 3.06 21.36 40.81
C SER A 123 4.31 21.88 41.53
N SER A 124 5.50 21.47 41.09
CA SER A 124 6.80 21.83 41.69
C SER A 124 7.58 22.89 40.88
N LEU A 125 6.93 23.54 39.91
CA LEU A 125 7.42 24.74 39.20
C LEU A 125 7.78 25.94 40.11
N PHE A 126 7.35 25.92 41.37
CA PHE A 126 7.74 26.88 42.41
C PHE A 126 9.02 26.50 43.18
N SER A 127 9.55 25.30 42.97
CA SER A 127 10.82 24.83 43.52
C SER A 127 11.96 25.18 42.53
N PRO A 128 13.05 25.84 42.95
CA PRO A 128 14.15 26.22 42.07
C PRO A 128 14.98 25.03 41.53
N GLN A 129 14.63 23.79 41.87
CA GLN A 129 15.47 22.60 41.71
C GLN A 129 14.85 21.53 40.79
N GLU A 130 13.76 21.81 40.07
CA GLU A 130 13.36 20.94 38.97
C GLU A 130 14.37 20.98 37.83
N SER A 131 15.06 19.86 37.67
CA SER A 131 16.17 19.74 36.74
C SER A 131 15.67 19.79 35.30
N LEU A 132 16.31 20.63 34.47
CA LEU A 132 16.16 20.61 33.01
C LEU A 132 16.18 19.17 32.46
N HIS A 133 17.00 18.31 33.07
CA HIS A 133 17.15 16.90 32.72
C HIS A 133 15.85 16.09 32.87
N GLN A 134 15.10 16.26 33.97
CA GLN A 134 13.80 15.58 34.13
C GLN A 134 12.76 16.04 33.10
N ALA A 135 12.78 17.32 32.71
CA ALA A 135 11.87 17.80 31.67
C ALA A 135 12.25 17.26 30.29
N GLU A 136 13.55 17.12 30.02
CA GLU A 136 14.07 16.48 28.81
C GLU A 136 13.72 14.98 28.76
N GLU A 137 13.90 14.24 29.86
CA GLU A 137 13.49 12.83 29.96
C GLU A 137 11.99 12.64 29.69
N LEU A 138 11.14 13.51 30.24
CA LEU A 138 9.69 13.44 30.02
C LEU A 138 9.27 13.85 28.60
N GLU A 139 9.97 14.79 27.97
CA GLU A 139 9.74 15.14 26.57
C GLU A 139 10.11 13.95 25.67
N LEU A 140 11.27 13.33 25.88
CA LEU A 140 11.71 12.13 25.15
C LEU A 140 10.76 10.93 25.37
N GLU A 141 10.30 10.70 26.60
CA GLU A 141 9.32 9.65 26.90
C GLU A 141 7.99 9.92 26.17
N ALA A 142 7.56 11.18 26.09
CA ALA A 142 6.37 11.58 25.34
C ALA A 142 6.55 11.40 23.83
N GLU A 143 7.71 11.74 23.28
CA GLU A 143 8.02 11.59 21.85
C GLU A 143 8.09 10.11 21.42
N ASP A 144 8.78 9.24 22.18
CA ASP A 144 8.82 7.80 21.89
C ASP A 144 7.42 7.18 21.93
N LEU A 145 6.65 7.53 22.95
CA LEU A 145 5.28 7.03 23.10
C LEU A 145 4.39 7.52 21.96
N HIS A 146 4.55 8.78 21.54
CA HIS A 146 3.85 9.33 20.39
C HIS A 146 4.16 8.58 19.10
N GLU A 147 5.43 8.36 18.79
CA GLU A 147 5.87 7.63 17.59
C GLU A 147 5.35 6.18 17.59
N ARG A 148 5.33 5.53 18.76
CA ARG A 148 4.75 4.19 18.90
C ARG A 148 3.25 4.19 18.61
N VAL A 149 2.50 5.15 19.14
CA VAL A 149 1.06 5.28 18.88
C VAL A 149 0.76 5.58 17.41
N GLU A 150 1.52 6.46 16.76
CA GLU A 150 1.36 6.75 15.34
C GLU A 150 1.58 5.51 14.46
N ARG A 151 2.57 4.68 14.79
CA ARG A 151 2.77 3.39 14.10
C ARG A 151 1.55 2.48 14.23
N TYR A 152 0.98 2.36 15.43
CA TYR A 152 -0.23 1.54 15.62
C TYR A 152 -1.48 2.11 14.93
N LEU A 153 -1.62 3.44 14.86
CA LEU A 153 -2.68 4.08 14.06
C LEU A 153 -2.53 3.72 12.58
N HIS A 154 -1.30 3.76 12.07
CA HIS A 154 -1.03 3.39 10.68
C HIS A 154 -1.34 1.91 10.42
N ASP A 155 -0.93 1.02 11.31
CA ASP A 155 -1.22 -0.42 11.22
C ASP A 155 -2.72 -0.71 11.28
N LEU A 156 -3.46 -0.03 12.17
CA LEU A 156 -4.93 -0.14 12.25
C LEU A 156 -5.58 0.31 10.94
N SER A 157 -5.18 1.47 10.42
CA SER A 157 -5.69 1.99 9.15
C SER A 157 -5.44 1.03 7.99
N ASN A 158 -4.26 0.38 7.95
CA ASN A 158 -3.93 -0.63 6.95
C ASN A 158 -4.83 -1.88 7.05
N ILE A 159 -5.18 -2.33 8.27
CA ILE A 159 -6.10 -3.44 8.48
C ILE A 159 -7.51 -3.03 8.04
N GLU A 160 -8.00 -1.86 8.47
CA GLU A 160 -9.31 -1.33 8.08
C GLU A 160 -9.46 -1.21 6.57
N GLN A 161 -8.44 -0.67 5.90
CA GLN A 161 -8.41 -0.58 4.45
C GLN A 161 -8.39 -1.96 3.80
N SER A 162 -7.72 -2.94 4.40
CA SER A 162 -7.71 -4.32 3.90
C SER A 162 -9.08 -4.97 4.04
N VAL A 163 -9.79 -4.79 5.15
CA VAL A 163 -11.16 -5.30 5.36
C VAL A 163 -12.12 -4.70 4.34
N ARG A 164 -12.17 -3.37 4.24
CA ARG A 164 -13.04 -2.67 3.27
C ARG A 164 -12.68 -3.01 1.82
N GLY A 165 -11.39 -3.02 1.51
CA GLY A 165 -10.87 -3.29 0.18
C GLY A 165 -11.16 -4.71 -0.29
N THR A 166 -11.06 -5.69 0.60
CA THR A 166 -11.35 -7.11 0.29
C THR A 166 -12.80 -7.29 -0.16
N GLY A 167 -13.77 -6.73 0.57
CA GLY A 167 -15.19 -6.84 0.21
C GLY A 167 -15.52 -6.15 -1.12
N GLN A 168 -14.94 -4.98 -1.40
CA GLN A 168 -15.11 -4.31 -2.69
C GLN A 168 -14.47 -5.08 -3.85
N HIS A 169 -13.26 -5.60 -3.64
CA HIS A 169 -12.55 -6.39 -4.64
C HIS A 169 -13.28 -7.69 -4.96
N MET A 170 -13.84 -8.36 -3.95
CA MET A 170 -14.63 -9.58 -4.14
C MET A 170 -15.85 -9.35 -5.02
N ARG A 171 -16.60 -8.26 -4.80
CA ARG A 171 -17.74 -7.88 -5.65
C ARG A 171 -17.32 -7.61 -7.10
N LEU A 172 -16.21 -6.90 -7.30
CA LEU A 172 -15.68 -6.67 -8.64
C LEU A 172 -15.33 -7.98 -9.35
N LEU A 173 -14.73 -8.94 -8.63
CA LEU A 173 -14.44 -10.26 -9.19
C LEU A 173 -15.72 -11.05 -9.49
N GLN A 174 -16.76 -10.91 -8.68
CA GLN A 174 -18.07 -11.53 -8.91
C GLN A 174 -18.71 -11.03 -10.20
N ASP A 175 -18.70 -9.70 -10.41
CA ASP A 175 -19.24 -9.08 -11.62
C ASP A 175 -18.47 -9.57 -12.86
N ARG A 176 -17.13 -9.60 -12.78
CA ARG A 176 -16.29 -10.12 -13.88
C ARG A 176 -16.54 -11.59 -14.18
N LEU A 177 -16.64 -12.43 -13.15
CA LEU A 177 -16.94 -13.85 -13.31
C LEU A 177 -18.30 -14.05 -13.96
N SER A 178 -19.30 -13.26 -13.58
CA SER A 178 -20.65 -13.29 -14.17
C SER A 178 -20.63 -12.96 -15.65
N VAL A 179 -19.87 -11.93 -16.06
CA VAL A 179 -19.68 -11.58 -17.48
C VAL A 179 -19.03 -12.74 -18.26
N VAL A 180 -18.02 -13.39 -17.69
CA VAL A 180 -17.36 -14.53 -18.33
C VAL A 180 -18.33 -15.70 -18.49
N LEU A 181 -19.12 -16.00 -17.45
CA LEU A 181 -20.13 -17.06 -17.49
C LEU A 181 -21.15 -16.81 -18.60
N GLU A 182 -21.71 -15.59 -18.68
CA GLU A 182 -22.66 -15.20 -19.72
C GLU A 182 -22.07 -15.36 -21.13
N GLN A 183 -20.80 -15.00 -21.32
CA GLN A 183 -20.11 -15.17 -22.60
C GLN A 183 -19.95 -16.65 -22.99
N ILE A 184 -19.61 -17.52 -22.03
CA ILE A 184 -19.46 -18.96 -22.26
C ILE A 184 -20.81 -19.58 -22.62
N GLU A 185 -21.87 -19.24 -21.87
CA GLU A 185 -23.22 -19.71 -22.15
C GLU A 185 -23.70 -19.27 -23.53
N LYS A 186 -23.51 -17.99 -23.86
CA LYS A 186 -23.87 -17.44 -25.17
C LYS A 186 -23.18 -18.16 -26.33
N ILE A 187 -21.87 -18.43 -26.23
CA ILE A 187 -21.14 -19.18 -27.27
C ILE A 187 -21.70 -20.61 -27.38
N GLY A 188 -21.98 -21.25 -26.25
CA GLY A 188 -22.56 -22.59 -26.20
C GLY A 188 -23.94 -22.66 -26.87
N GLU A 189 -24.81 -21.69 -26.59
CA GLU A 189 -26.16 -21.60 -27.16
C GLU A 189 -26.15 -21.25 -28.65
N GLU A 190 -25.40 -20.23 -29.06
CA GLU A 190 -25.35 -19.77 -30.46
C GLU A 190 -24.76 -20.82 -31.40
N ARG A 191 -23.81 -21.63 -30.91
CA ARG A 191 -23.07 -22.59 -31.73
C ARG A 191 -23.44 -24.05 -31.48
N GLY A 192 -24.21 -24.33 -30.43
CA GLY A 192 -24.47 -25.70 -29.97
C GLY A 192 -23.19 -26.42 -29.51
N TYR A 193 -22.19 -25.67 -29.02
CA TYR A 193 -20.91 -26.23 -28.61
C TYR A 193 -20.96 -26.69 -27.15
N PRO A 194 -20.45 -27.90 -26.83
CA PRO A 194 -20.42 -28.39 -25.45
C PRO A 194 -19.46 -27.58 -24.56
N LEU A 195 -18.34 -27.09 -25.12
CA LEU A 195 -17.34 -26.26 -24.43
C LEU A 195 -16.78 -26.92 -23.16
N ASP A 196 -16.63 -28.24 -23.16
CA ASP A 196 -16.31 -29.04 -21.97
C ASP A 196 -15.07 -28.53 -21.22
N GLU A 197 -13.99 -28.17 -21.91
CA GLU A 197 -12.77 -27.66 -21.26
C GLU A 197 -12.99 -26.29 -20.62
N LEU A 198 -13.68 -25.39 -21.32
CA LEU A 198 -13.94 -24.04 -20.84
C LEU A 198 -14.88 -24.07 -19.62
N ARG A 199 -15.87 -24.97 -19.64
CA ARG A 199 -16.77 -25.24 -18.50
C ARG A 199 -16.03 -25.86 -17.32
N GLN A 200 -15.08 -26.76 -17.58
CA GLN A 200 -14.25 -27.33 -16.53
C GLN A 200 -13.39 -26.24 -15.86
N GLN A 201 -12.77 -25.35 -16.64
CA GLN A 201 -12.02 -24.21 -16.11
C GLN A 201 -12.92 -23.24 -15.34
N LEU A 202 -14.12 -22.92 -15.86
CA LEU A 202 -15.11 -22.12 -15.13
C LEU A 202 -15.44 -22.72 -13.77
N THR A 203 -15.70 -24.05 -13.72
CA THR A 203 -15.98 -24.76 -12.46
C THR A 203 -14.82 -24.65 -11.47
N GLN A 204 -13.57 -24.73 -11.94
CA GLN A 204 -12.39 -24.52 -11.10
C GLN A 204 -12.33 -23.09 -10.55
N VAL A 205 -12.56 -22.10 -11.40
CA VAL A 205 -12.59 -20.68 -11.01
C VAL A 205 -13.71 -20.41 -10.01
N GLU A 206 -14.91 -20.94 -10.21
CA GLU A 206 -16.03 -20.85 -9.27
C GLU A 206 -15.71 -21.51 -7.92
N SER A 207 -15.02 -22.64 -7.94
CA SER A 207 -14.58 -23.29 -6.70
C SER A 207 -13.57 -22.44 -5.95
N GLU A 208 -12.60 -21.85 -6.63
CA GLU A 208 -11.61 -20.95 -6.02
C GLU A 208 -12.27 -19.64 -5.55
N PHE A 209 -13.27 -19.14 -6.29
CA PHE A 209 -14.09 -18.01 -5.89
C PHE A 209 -14.78 -18.28 -4.55
N LYS A 210 -15.49 -19.41 -4.41
CA LYS A 210 -16.19 -19.78 -3.16
C LYS A 210 -15.23 -19.91 -1.97
N LYS A 211 -14.05 -20.51 -2.19
CA LYS A 211 -13.02 -20.61 -1.13
C LYS A 211 -12.51 -19.23 -0.72
N THR A 212 -12.21 -18.38 -1.69
CA THR A 212 -11.70 -17.03 -1.45
C THR A 212 -12.77 -16.15 -0.80
N ASP A 213 -14.03 -16.29 -1.16
CA ASP A 213 -15.17 -15.58 -0.56
C ASP A 213 -15.33 -15.93 0.93
N GLN A 214 -15.29 -17.22 1.25
CA GLN A 214 -15.32 -17.70 2.63
C GLN A 214 -14.14 -17.17 3.45
N LEU A 215 -12.94 -17.15 2.86
CA LEU A 215 -11.76 -16.58 3.50
C LEU A 215 -11.91 -15.06 3.69
N ALA A 216 -12.33 -14.34 2.65
CA ALA A 216 -12.51 -12.90 2.64
C ALA A 216 -13.56 -12.41 3.65
N ALA A 217 -14.57 -13.22 3.93
CA ALA A 217 -15.62 -12.91 4.89
C ALA A 217 -15.10 -12.77 6.34
N PHE A 218 -14.01 -13.45 6.69
CA PHE A 218 -13.53 -13.51 8.07
C PHE A 218 -12.04 -13.16 8.23
N ASP A 219 -11.21 -13.38 7.22
CA ASP A 219 -9.77 -13.08 7.25
C ASP A 219 -9.34 -12.28 6.01
N ALA A 220 -9.63 -10.98 6.05
CA ALA A 220 -9.30 -10.04 4.98
C ALA A 220 -7.78 -9.96 4.70
N VAL A 221 -6.95 -10.06 5.74
CA VAL A 221 -5.48 -10.01 5.61
C VAL A 221 -4.97 -11.21 4.81
N GLN A 222 -5.43 -12.43 5.15
CA GLN A 222 -5.04 -13.64 4.43
C GLN A 222 -5.71 -13.72 3.05
N ALA A 223 -6.90 -13.15 2.87
CA ALA A 223 -7.63 -13.18 1.60
C ALA A 223 -6.98 -12.33 0.49
N LYS A 224 -6.25 -11.26 0.84
CA LYS A 224 -5.65 -10.33 -0.13
C LYS A 224 -4.79 -11.00 -1.23
N PRO A 225 -3.82 -11.89 -0.93
CA PRO A 225 -3.07 -12.61 -1.96
C PRO A 225 -3.96 -13.55 -2.79
N GLU A 226 -4.94 -14.21 -2.17
CA GLU A 226 -5.85 -15.14 -2.86
C GLU A 226 -6.79 -14.41 -3.81
N LEU A 227 -7.29 -13.22 -3.45
CA LEU A 227 -8.04 -12.33 -4.35
C LEU A 227 -7.23 -11.98 -5.61
N SER A 228 -5.95 -11.66 -5.45
CA SER A 228 -5.07 -11.33 -6.57
C SER A 228 -4.82 -12.55 -7.49
N LYS A 229 -4.77 -13.75 -6.92
CA LYS A 229 -4.68 -15.01 -7.67
C LYS A 229 -5.99 -15.30 -8.41
N LEU A 230 -7.13 -15.18 -7.74
CA LEU A 230 -8.46 -15.36 -8.33
C LEU A 230 -8.71 -14.38 -9.48
N GLY A 231 -8.33 -13.10 -9.31
CA GLY A 231 -8.44 -12.10 -10.37
C GLY A 231 -7.66 -12.48 -11.63
N ARG A 232 -6.45 -13.05 -11.48
CA ARG A 232 -5.68 -13.56 -12.62
C ARG A 232 -6.33 -14.75 -13.31
N LEU A 233 -6.96 -15.64 -12.55
CA LEU A 233 -7.67 -16.79 -13.10
C LEU A 233 -8.92 -16.36 -13.88
N ILE A 234 -9.71 -15.42 -13.35
CA ILE A 234 -10.89 -14.86 -14.03
C ILE A 234 -10.45 -14.14 -15.31
N GLU A 235 -9.39 -13.34 -15.27
CA GLU A 235 -8.88 -12.63 -16.45
C GLU A 235 -8.36 -13.61 -17.51
N ALA A 236 -7.63 -14.65 -17.12
CA ALA A 236 -7.16 -15.68 -18.05
C ALA A 236 -8.34 -16.39 -18.74
N LEU A 237 -9.38 -16.74 -17.98
CA LEU A 237 -10.59 -17.35 -18.53
C LEU A 237 -11.32 -16.38 -19.46
N HIS A 238 -11.42 -15.10 -19.09
CA HIS A 238 -12.01 -14.07 -19.93
C HIS A 238 -11.30 -13.94 -21.28
N LEU A 239 -9.96 -13.82 -21.26
CA LEU A 239 -9.15 -13.74 -22.47
C LEU A 239 -9.31 -14.98 -23.35
N ARG A 240 -9.32 -16.18 -22.75
CA ARG A 240 -9.52 -17.43 -23.48
C ARG A 240 -10.91 -17.50 -24.12
N THR A 241 -11.96 -17.06 -23.42
CA THR A 241 -13.32 -16.97 -23.98
C THR A 241 -13.39 -15.99 -25.16
N GLN A 242 -12.76 -14.82 -25.04
CA GLN A 242 -12.68 -13.85 -26.14
C GLN A 242 -11.91 -14.41 -27.36
N GLU A 243 -10.79 -15.10 -27.10
CA GLU A 243 -9.99 -15.73 -28.15
C GLU A 243 -10.76 -16.84 -28.85
N LEU A 244 -11.48 -17.69 -28.09
CA LEU A 244 -12.37 -18.69 -28.67
C LEU A 244 -13.41 -18.05 -29.59
N GLN A 245 -14.05 -16.95 -29.18
CA GLN A 245 -15.05 -16.28 -30.01
C GLN A 245 -14.46 -15.70 -31.31
N LYS A 246 -13.25 -15.15 -31.24
CA LYS A 246 -12.50 -14.73 -32.44
C LYS A 246 -12.17 -15.92 -33.33
N ASN A 247 -11.71 -17.02 -32.73
CA ASN A 247 -11.32 -18.23 -33.44
C ASN A 247 -12.52 -18.88 -34.15
N ILE A 248 -13.69 -18.89 -33.53
CA ILE A 248 -14.94 -19.32 -34.16
C ILE A 248 -15.25 -18.46 -35.41
N THR A 249 -15.10 -17.14 -35.30
CA THR A 249 -15.33 -16.23 -36.43
C THR A 249 -14.35 -16.47 -37.58
N ILE A 250 -13.07 -16.67 -37.27
CA ILE A 250 -12.03 -16.98 -38.26
C ILE A 250 -12.32 -18.33 -38.92
N MET A 251 -12.76 -19.34 -38.15
CA MET A 251 -13.11 -20.65 -38.69
C MET A 251 -14.27 -20.58 -39.68
N ASP A 252 -15.30 -19.76 -39.40
CA ASP A 252 -16.38 -19.53 -40.36
C ASP A 252 -15.87 -18.90 -41.66
N GLN A 253 -14.93 -17.95 -41.57
CA GLN A 253 -14.31 -17.33 -42.75
C GLN A 253 -13.49 -18.34 -43.55
N ILE A 254 -12.71 -19.20 -42.89
CA ILE A 254 -11.91 -20.25 -43.54
C ILE A 254 -12.85 -21.22 -44.27
N ARG A 255 -13.93 -21.69 -43.64
CA ARG A 255 -14.91 -22.58 -44.26
C ARG A 255 -15.56 -21.96 -45.49
N ASN A 256 -16.02 -20.72 -45.37
CA ASN A 256 -16.66 -20.02 -46.49
C ASN A 256 -15.69 -19.82 -47.66
N ARG A 257 -14.43 -19.44 -47.38
CA ARG A 257 -13.40 -19.30 -48.42
C ARG A 257 -13.08 -20.63 -49.09
N LEU A 258 -12.95 -21.70 -48.31
CA LEU A 258 -12.68 -23.04 -48.82
C LEU A 258 -13.81 -23.54 -49.73
N GLN A 259 -15.07 -23.35 -49.33
CA GLN A 259 -16.22 -23.72 -50.16
C GLN A 259 -16.24 -22.94 -51.49
N MET A 260 -16.04 -21.62 -51.45
CA MET A 260 -15.97 -20.81 -52.68
C MET A 260 -14.84 -21.25 -53.60
N GLN A 261 -13.67 -21.59 -53.04
CA GLN A 261 -12.53 -22.05 -53.83
C GLN A 261 -12.71 -23.46 -54.38
N GLU A 262 -13.36 -24.36 -53.65
CA GLU A 262 -13.74 -25.67 -54.15
C GLU A 262 -14.72 -25.56 -55.33
N GLU A 263 -15.75 -24.72 -55.21
CA GLU A 263 -16.70 -24.46 -56.31
C GLU A 263 -16.00 -23.89 -57.55
N GLN A 264 -15.06 -22.94 -57.37
CA GLN A 264 -14.24 -22.40 -58.46
C GLN A 264 -13.35 -23.46 -59.13
N LEU A 265 -12.70 -24.31 -58.33
CA LEU A 265 -11.84 -25.38 -58.84
C LEU A 265 -12.66 -26.39 -59.66
N LEU A 266 -13.86 -26.76 -59.19
CA LEU A 266 -14.76 -27.67 -59.91
C LEU A 266 -15.22 -27.08 -61.25
N LEU A 267 -15.55 -25.79 -61.29
CA LEU A 267 -15.90 -25.09 -62.54
C LEU A 267 -14.75 -25.08 -63.54
N GLN A 268 -13.51 -24.86 -63.09
CA GLN A 268 -12.33 -24.88 -63.97
C GLN A 268 -12.06 -26.29 -64.53
N ILE A 269 -12.17 -27.32 -63.70
CA ILE A 269 -12.03 -28.72 -64.14
C ILE A 269 -13.07 -29.06 -65.22
N GLU A 270 -14.31 -28.61 -65.05
CA GLU A 270 -15.38 -28.82 -66.03
C GLU A 270 -15.14 -28.06 -67.34
N GLN A 271 -14.66 -26.82 -67.26
CA GLN A 271 -14.31 -26.03 -68.45
C GLN A 271 -13.15 -26.65 -69.24
N GLN A 272 -12.16 -27.21 -68.55
CA GLN A 272 -10.96 -27.82 -69.16
C GLN A 272 -11.15 -29.31 -69.50
N GLN A 273 -12.34 -29.89 -69.27
CA GLN A 273 -12.65 -31.31 -69.51
C GLN A 273 -11.66 -32.28 -68.82
N MET A 274 -11.12 -31.86 -67.67
CA MET A 274 -10.12 -32.63 -66.94
C MET A 274 -10.76 -33.68 -66.01
N THR A 275 -9.95 -34.66 -65.60
CA THR A 275 -10.38 -35.63 -64.58
C THR A 275 -10.39 -34.99 -63.19
N LYS A 276 -11.50 -35.18 -62.45
CA LYS A 276 -11.69 -34.64 -61.10
C LYS A 276 -10.76 -35.28 -60.06
N GLU A 277 -10.22 -36.46 -60.33
CA GLU A 277 -9.60 -37.34 -59.33
C GLU A 277 -8.30 -36.77 -58.71
N GLY A 278 -7.50 -36.00 -59.45
CA GLY A 278 -6.26 -35.39 -58.93
C GLY A 278 -6.49 -34.17 -58.03
N PRO A 279 -7.04 -33.06 -58.56
CA PRO A 279 -7.22 -31.82 -57.80
C PRO A 279 -8.16 -31.96 -56.60
N VAL A 280 -9.26 -32.73 -56.76
CA VAL A 280 -10.23 -32.95 -55.67
C VAL A 280 -9.63 -33.81 -54.56
N THR A 281 -8.76 -34.79 -54.87
CA THR A 281 -8.08 -35.59 -53.84
C THR A 281 -7.08 -34.75 -53.03
N LEU A 282 -6.42 -33.77 -53.64
CA LEU A 282 -5.59 -32.81 -52.92
C LEU A 282 -6.43 -31.93 -52.01
N LEU A 283 -7.56 -31.40 -52.49
CA LEU A 283 -8.45 -30.54 -51.71
C LEU A 283 -9.04 -31.26 -50.48
N ARG A 284 -9.36 -32.56 -50.60
CA ARG A 284 -9.79 -33.42 -49.46
C ARG A 284 -8.75 -33.57 -48.35
N ARG A 285 -7.49 -33.19 -48.56
CA ARG A 285 -6.47 -33.16 -47.48
C ARG A 285 -6.74 -32.06 -46.46
N THR A 286 -7.59 -31.09 -46.77
CA THR A 286 -8.03 -30.05 -45.83
C THR A 286 -9.05 -30.57 -44.81
N ASP A 287 -9.84 -31.59 -45.14
CA ASP A 287 -10.87 -32.17 -44.28
C ASP A 287 -10.39 -32.57 -42.87
N PRO A 288 -9.28 -33.33 -42.69
CA PRO A 288 -8.81 -33.68 -41.36
C PRO A 288 -8.38 -32.46 -40.53
N ILE A 289 -7.81 -31.43 -41.18
CA ILE A 289 -7.41 -30.18 -40.52
C ILE A 289 -8.66 -29.47 -40.00
N ILE A 290 -9.68 -29.32 -40.86
CA ILE A 290 -10.96 -28.70 -40.52
C ILE A 290 -11.68 -29.48 -39.40
N GLN A 291 -11.71 -30.81 -39.48
CA GLN A 291 -12.32 -31.65 -38.45
C GLN A 291 -11.63 -31.51 -37.09
N GLN A 292 -10.29 -31.51 -37.07
CA GLN A 292 -9.53 -31.33 -35.84
C GLN A 292 -9.77 -29.96 -35.22
N LEU A 293 -9.72 -28.89 -36.01
CA LEU A 293 -10.03 -27.53 -35.56
C LEU A 293 -11.45 -27.42 -35.02
N ASN A 294 -12.43 -27.99 -35.72
CA ASN A 294 -13.83 -27.98 -35.26
C ASN A 294 -13.99 -28.67 -33.92
N LYS A 295 -13.37 -29.84 -33.75
CA LYS A 295 -13.44 -30.59 -32.50
C LYS A 295 -12.83 -29.79 -31.35
N ALA A 296 -11.67 -29.17 -31.59
CA ALA A 296 -11.00 -28.34 -30.60
C ALA A 296 -11.86 -27.12 -30.22
N LEU A 297 -12.41 -26.38 -31.20
CA LEU A 297 -13.32 -25.26 -30.96
C LEU A 297 -14.60 -25.68 -30.22
N GLN A 298 -15.20 -26.82 -30.58
CA GLN A 298 -16.37 -27.38 -29.90
C GLN A 298 -16.09 -27.70 -28.43
N SER A 299 -14.89 -28.20 -28.13
CA SER A 299 -14.46 -28.49 -26.75
C SER A 299 -14.00 -27.26 -25.98
N GLY A 300 -13.78 -26.11 -26.64
CA GLY A 300 -13.22 -24.90 -26.01
C GLY A 300 -11.70 -24.96 -25.80
N GLN A 301 -10.99 -25.76 -26.60
CA GLN A 301 -9.53 -25.86 -26.62
C GLN A 301 -8.89 -24.64 -27.30
N GLU A 302 -7.68 -24.30 -26.85
CA GLU A 302 -6.82 -23.36 -27.57
C GLU A 302 -6.37 -23.98 -28.90
N VAL A 303 -6.41 -23.17 -29.96
CA VAL A 303 -6.11 -23.61 -31.32
C VAL A 303 -5.28 -22.55 -32.04
N ASP A 304 -4.25 -23.01 -32.76
CA ASP A 304 -3.49 -22.16 -33.68
C ASP A 304 -4.14 -22.17 -35.07
N LEU A 305 -5.11 -21.27 -35.26
CA LEU A 305 -5.79 -21.12 -36.54
C LEU A 305 -4.90 -20.51 -37.63
N ARG A 306 -3.79 -19.86 -37.30
CA ARG A 306 -2.90 -19.26 -38.30
C ARG A 306 -2.11 -20.33 -39.03
N THR A 307 -1.52 -21.26 -38.28
CA THR A 307 -0.83 -22.41 -38.86
C THR A 307 -1.80 -23.21 -39.75
N ALA A 308 -2.99 -23.51 -39.24
CA ALA A 308 -3.97 -24.27 -40.00
C ALA A 308 -4.48 -23.53 -41.26
N ALA A 309 -4.67 -22.21 -41.19
CA ALA A 309 -5.04 -21.41 -42.38
C ALA A 309 -3.93 -21.43 -43.44
N SER A 310 -2.66 -21.37 -43.04
CA SER A 310 -1.51 -21.45 -43.94
C SER A 310 -1.41 -22.82 -44.63
N ASP A 311 -1.63 -23.91 -43.88
CA ASP A 311 -1.63 -25.26 -44.43
C ASP A 311 -2.76 -25.46 -45.45
N ILE A 312 -3.96 -24.98 -45.10
CA ILE A 312 -5.14 -25.01 -46.00
C ILE A 312 -4.85 -24.21 -47.28
N GLU A 313 -4.28 -23.00 -47.18
CA GLU A 313 -3.94 -22.18 -48.35
C GLU A 313 -2.87 -22.83 -49.24
N THR A 314 -1.91 -23.53 -48.65
CA THR A 314 -0.89 -24.28 -49.39
C THR A 314 -1.52 -25.43 -50.18
N ILE A 315 -2.42 -26.20 -49.55
CA ILE A 315 -3.14 -27.30 -50.20
C ILE A 315 -4.01 -26.78 -51.35
N LEU A 316 -4.72 -25.67 -51.15
CA LEU A 316 -5.54 -25.05 -52.17
C LEU A 316 -4.70 -24.60 -53.37
N ARG A 317 -3.57 -23.92 -53.13
CA ARG A 317 -2.67 -23.50 -54.20
C ARG A 317 -2.17 -24.70 -55.03
N GLN A 318 -1.76 -25.77 -54.37
CA GLN A 318 -1.33 -27.00 -55.06
C GLN A 318 -2.45 -27.62 -55.91
N ALA A 319 -3.70 -27.56 -55.44
CA ALA A 319 -4.84 -28.06 -56.19
C ALA A 319 -5.13 -27.23 -57.45
N PHE A 320 -5.04 -25.89 -57.36
CA PHE A 320 -5.18 -24.99 -58.52
C PHE A 320 -4.01 -25.11 -59.51
N GLU A 321 -2.77 -25.18 -59.04
CA GLU A 321 -1.58 -25.40 -59.89
C GLU A 321 -1.68 -26.73 -60.67
N LEU A 322 -2.29 -27.77 -60.08
CA LEU A 322 -2.52 -29.04 -60.77
C LEU A 322 -3.53 -28.91 -61.92
N VAL A 323 -4.52 -28.04 -61.78
CA VAL A 323 -5.49 -27.73 -62.85
C VAL A 323 -4.82 -26.91 -63.95
N GLU A 324 -4.06 -25.86 -63.58
CA GLU A 324 -3.34 -25.01 -64.53
C GLU A 324 -2.23 -25.74 -65.31
N SER A 325 -1.59 -26.75 -64.72
CA SER A 325 -0.50 -27.51 -65.37
C SER A 325 -0.96 -28.65 -66.29
N ASN A 326 -2.22 -29.07 -66.20
CA ASN A 326 -2.78 -30.19 -66.95
C ASN A 326 -3.92 -29.80 -67.91
N GLY A 327 -4.33 -28.52 -67.93
CA GLY A 327 -5.22 -27.92 -68.94
C GLY A 327 -4.45 -27.29 -70.09
#